data_AF-A0A0H3FD66-F1
#
_entry.id   AF-A0A0H3FD66-F1
#
_cell.length_a   1.000
_cell.length_b   1.000
_cell.length_c   1.000
_cell.angle_alpha   90.00
_cell.angle_beta   90.00
_cell.angle_gamma   90.00
#
_symmetry.space_group_name_H-M   'P 1'
#
loop_
_entity.id
_entity.type
_entity.pdbx_description
1 polymer ?
#
loop_
_entity_poly.entity_id
_entity_poly.type
_entity_poly.pdbx_seq_one_letter_code
_entity_poly.pdbx_strand_id
1 'polypeptide(L)'
;MNCLRIFVTEDFHDFMTASKLSEKDILKSAHELANGLFDADLSGNVYKKRIAPSGFGRAVIAFRFEDKIFYIDGWLKNSVRKKGNEIPDKLLSLYKAIAKDLLNFTELQLETELRNGLIKEVISNG
;
A
#
# COMPACT_ATOMS: atom_id res chain seq x y z
N MET A 1 -11.83 19.61 -1.74
CA MET A 1 -11.24 18.45 -1.05
C MET A 1 -10.64 17.57 -2.13
N ASN A 2 -9.32 17.52 -2.23
CA ASN A 2 -8.67 16.67 -3.24
C ASN A 2 -9.09 15.22 -3.00
N CYS A 3 -9.56 14.57 -4.06
CA CYS A 3 -9.93 13.17 -4.02
C CYS A 3 -8.63 12.37 -3.91
N LEU A 4 -8.37 11.77 -2.75
CA LEU A 4 -7.21 10.93 -2.52
C LEU A 4 -7.27 9.74 -3.50
N ARG A 5 -6.27 9.62 -4.38
CA ARG A 5 -6.20 8.49 -5.31
C ARG A 5 -5.48 7.32 -4.67
N ILE A 6 -6.08 6.15 -4.75
CA ILE A 6 -5.65 4.95 -4.04
C ILE A 6 -5.33 3.89 -5.06
N PHE A 7 -4.09 3.39 -5.03
CA PHE A 7 -3.62 2.37 -5.95
C PHE A 7 -3.08 1.17 -5.20
N VAL A 8 -3.16 0.02 -5.84
CA VAL A 8 -2.50 -1.22 -5.42
C VAL A 8 -1.58 -1.67 -6.55
N THR A 9 -0.36 -2.12 -6.25
CA THR A 9 0.50 -2.79 -7.24
C THR A 9 -0.10 -4.14 -7.62
N GLU A 10 0.37 -4.72 -8.72
CA GLU A 10 0.04 -6.11 -9.10
C GLU A 10 0.34 -7.09 -7.96
N ASP A 11 1.55 -7.03 -7.38
CA ASP A 11 1.95 -7.88 -6.24
C ASP A 11 0.99 -7.74 -5.05
N PHE A 12 0.59 -6.50 -4.72
CA PHE A 12 -0.34 -6.27 -3.63
C PHE A 12 -1.75 -6.77 -3.96
N HIS A 13 -2.18 -6.65 -5.21
CA HIS A 13 -3.46 -7.17 -5.65
C HIS A 13 -3.54 -8.70 -5.59
N ASP A 14 -2.44 -9.38 -5.93
CA ASP A 14 -2.32 -10.83 -5.75
C ASP A 14 -2.38 -11.21 -4.27
N PHE A 15 -1.70 -10.44 -3.41
CA PHE A 15 -1.83 -10.58 -1.97
C PHE A 15 -3.28 -10.36 -1.50
N MET A 16 -3.99 -9.33 -1.99
CA MET A 16 -5.40 -9.10 -1.64
C MET A 16 -6.26 -10.32 -1.97
N THR A 17 -6.07 -10.88 -3.16
CA THR A 17 -6.80 -12.07 -3.63
C THR A 17 -6.51 -13.27 -2.73
N ALA A 18 -5.24 -13.54 -2.43
CA ALA A 18 -4.82 -14.65 -1.59
C ALA A 18 -5.28 -14.51 -0.12
N SER A 19 -5.33 -13.26 0.37
CA SER A 19 -5.70 -12.93 1.75
C SER A 19 -7.18 -12.61 1.95
N LYS A 20 -7.97 -12.62 0.87
CA LYS A 20 -9.40 -12.26 0.85
C LYS A 20 -9.67 -10.83 1.35
N LEU A 21 -8.74 -9.91 1.11
CA LEU A 21 -8.97 -8.48 1.35
C LEU A 21 -9.79 -7.89 0.22
N SER A 22 -10.85 -7.18 0.57
CA SER A 22 -11.71 -6.50 -0.40
C SER A 22 -11.20 -5.10 -0.70
N GLU A 23 -11.59 -4.53 -1.84
CA GLU A 23 -11.37 -3.11 -2.15
C GLU A 23 -11.91 -2.19 -1.06
N LYS A 24 -13.04 -2.55 -0.43
CA LYS A 24 -13.61 -1.81 0.71
C LYS A 24 -12.66 -1.76 1.92
N ASP A 25 -11.92 -2.84 2.18
CA ASP A 25 -10.93 -2.88 3.26
C ASP A 25 -9.74 -1.96 2.94
N ILE A 26 -9.34 -1.89 1.66
CA ILE A 26 -8.27 -1.00 1.18
C ILE A 26 -8.68 0.46 1.27
N LEU A 27 -9.90 0.80 0.83
CA LEU A 27 -10.46 2.16 0.94
C LEU A 27 -10.52 2.61 2.40
N LYS A 28 -11.03 1.75 3.29
CA LYS A 28 -11.08 2.02 4.73
C LYS A 28 -9.67 2.25 5.29
N SER A 29 -8.73 1.35 4.97
CA SER A 29 -7.34 1.47 5.40
C SER A 29 -6.67 2.75 4.86
N ALA A 30 -6.95 3.15 3.62
CA ALA A 30 -6.39 4.35 3.03
C ALA A 30 -6.91 5.62 3.74
N HIS A 31 -8.20 5.69 4.04
CA HIS A 31 -8.78 6.79 4.81
C HIS A 31 -8.25 6.85 6.24
N GLU A 32 -8.10 5.70 6.90
CA GLU A 32 -7.48 5.64 8.22
C GLU A 32 -6.04 6.17 8.18
N LEU A 33 -5.23 5.72 7.21
CA LEU A 33 -3.86 6.19 7.02
C LEU A 33 -3.79 7.70 6.78
N ALA A 34 -4.67 8.23 5.91
CA ALA A 34 -4.74 9.66 5.62
C ALA A 34 -5.13 10.52 6.84
N ASN A 35 -5.87 9.94 7.79
CA ASN A 35 -6.20 10.56 9.08
C ASN A 35 -5.14 10.29 10.18
N GLY A 36 -3.96 9.79 9.81
CA GLY A 36 -2.85 9.55 10.73
C GLY A 36 -2.91 8.23 11.50
N LEU A 37 -3.81 7.31 11.14
CA LEU A 37 -3.90 5.99 11.77
C LEU A 37 -3.05 4.96 11.02
N PHE A 38 -1.82 4.78 11.48
CA PHE A 38 -0.86 3.79 10.97
C PHE A 38 -0.13 3.08 12.11
N ASP A 39 0.48 1.91 11.83
CA ASP A 39 1.21 1.15 12.84
C ASP A 39 2.67 1.60 12.97
N ALA A 40 3.30 2.03 11.87
CA ALA A 40 4.63 2.62 11.90
C ALA A 40 4.88 3.53 10.70
N ASP A 41 5.55 4.65 10.94
CA ASP A 41 6.25 5.41 9.90
C ASP A 41 7.63 4.77 9.70
N LEU A 42 7.90 4.27 8.49
CA LEU A 42 9.16 3.62 8.12
C LEU A 42 10.13 4.60 7.44
N SER A 43 9.82 5.90 7.45
CA SER A 43 10.48 7.03 6.77
C SER A 43 10.50 6.95 5.25
N GLY A 44 10.77 8.08 4.58
CA GLY A 44 10.82 8.13 3.11
C GLY A 44 9.45 7.96 2.46
N ASN A 45 8.38 8.43 3.10
CA ASN A 45 6.99 8.26 2.69
C ASN A 45 6.49 6.81 2.68
N VAL A 46 7.16 5.92 3.40
CA VAL A 46 6.77 4.52 3.55
C VAL A 46 6.15 4.31 4.92
N TYR A 47 4.97 3.71 4.95
CA TYR A 47 4.22 3.41 6.16
C TYR A 47 3.92 1.92 6.24
N LYS A 48 3.84 1.41 7.47
CA LYS A 48 3.30 0.08 7.75
C LYS A 48 1.91 0.22 8.34
N LYS A 49 0.96 -0.57 7.83
CA LYS A 49 -0.40 -0.61 8.35
C LYS A 49 -0.99 -2.02 8.36
N ARG A 50 -1.76 -2.34 9.40
CA ARG A 50 -2.59 -3.54 9.51
C ARG A 50 -3.95 -3.29 8.88
N ILE A 51 -4.42 -4.24 8.08
CA ILE A 51 -5.69 -4.17 7.36
C ILE A 51 -6.66 -5.22 7.93
N ALA A 52 -7.92 -4.84 8.06
CA ALA A 52 -9.02 -5.65 8.58
C ALA A 52 -9.65 -6.55 7.47
N PRO A 53 -10.42 -7.60 7.80
CA PRO A 53 -10.87 -8.04 9.13
C PRO A 53 -9.73 -8.60 10.00
N SER A 54 -9.77 -8.27 11.30
CA SER A 54 -8.90 -8.83 12.36
C SER A 54 -7.37 -8.61 12.24
N GLY A 55 -6.89 -7.67 11.42
CA GLY A 55 -5.46 -7.32 11.35
C GLY A 55 -4.58 -8.47 10.83
N PHE A 56 -5.16 -9.36 10.02
CA PHE A 56 -4.46 -10.51 9.44
C PHE A 56 -3.46 -10.07 8.37
N GLY A 57 -3.86 -9.13 7.51
CA GLY A 57 -3.00 -8.55 6.49
C GLY A 57 -2.21 -7.36 7.04
N ARG A 58 -0.93 -7.31 6.68
CA ARG A 58 -0.05 -6.15 6.89
C ARG A 58 0.35 -5.63 5.53
N ALA A 59 0.43 -4.32 5.40
CA ALA A 59 0.79 -3.66 4.17
C ALA A 59 1.94 -2.69 4.38
N VAL A 60 2.78 -2.61 3.36
CA VAL A 60 3.73 -1.53 3.13
C VAL A 60 3.09 -0.58 2.14
N ILE A 61 2.99 0.69 2.53
CA ILE A 61 2.23 1.69 1.82
C ILE A 61 3.14 2.89 1.55
N ALA A 62 3.24 3.29 0.29
CA ALA A 62 3.77 4.60 -0.07
C ALA A 62 2.65 5.64 0.02
N PHE A 63 2.87 6.71 0.77
CA PHE A 63 1.85 7.72 0.99
C PHE A 63 2.46 9.11 1.04
N ARG A 64 1.91 10.01 0.22
CA ARG A 64 2.11 11.46 0.34
C ARG A 64 0.77 12.12 0.66
N PHE A 65 0.74 12.91 1.73
CA PHE A 65 -0.46 13.60 2.19
C PHE A 65 -1.10 14.43 1.07
N GLU A 66 -2.42 14.35 0.95
CA GLU A 66 -3.25 15.04 -0.07
C GLU A 66 -2.91 14.78 -1.55
N ASP A 67 -2.13 13.73 -1.84
CA ASP A 67 -1.73 13.36 -3.21
C ASP A 67 -2.23 11.94 -3.57
N LYS A 68 -1.38 10.92 -3.35
CA LYS A 68 -1.62 9.54 -3.78
C LYS A 68 -1.21 8.54 -2.69
N ILE A 69 -1.87 7.39 -2.70
CA ILE A 69 -1.53 6.22 -1.88
C ILE A 69 -1.23 5.04 -2.80
N PHE A 70 -0.13 4.33 -2.55
CA PHE A 70 0.17 3.05 -3.20
C PHE A 70 0.40 1.98 -2.16
N TYR A 71 -0.34 0.89 -2.24
CA TYR A 71 -0.03 -0.33 -1.52
C TYR A 71 0.99 -1.13 -2.34
N ILE A 72 2.19 -1.33 -1.79
CA ILE A 72 3.34 -1.91 -2.49
C ILE A 72 3.41 -3.42 -2.28
N ASP A 73 3.31 -3.86 -1.02
CA ASP A 73 3.53 -5.25 -0.62
C ASP A 73 2.71 -5.55 0.63
N GLY A 74 2.37 -6.83 0.83
CA GLY A 74 1.61 -7.27 1.98
C GLY A 74 1.81 -8.73 2.35
N TRP A 75 1.60 -9.03 3.62
CA TRP A 75 1.77 -10.37 4.16
C TRP A 75 0.84 -10.65 5.33
N LEU A 76 0.58 -11.95 5.55
CA LEU A 76 -0.18 -12.40 6.71
C LEU A 76 0.69 -12.43 7.96
N LYS A 77 0.09 -12.18 9.14
CA LYS A 77 0.77 -12.27 10.43
C LYS A 77 1.58 -13.56 10.63
N ASN A 78 1.01 -14.69 10.20
CA ASN A 78 1.58 -16.02 10.43
C ASN A 78 2.67 -16.40 9.42
N SER A 79 2.89 -15.57 8.39
CA SER A 79 3.92 -15.80 7.37
C SER A 79 5.28 -15.18 7.74
N VAL A 80 5.32 -14.33 8.77
CA VAL A 80 6.54 -13.66 9.22
C VAL A 80 7.35 -14.58 10.15
N ARG A 81 8.68 -14.55 9.99
CA ARG A 81 9.61 -15.26 10.88
C ARG A 81 9.38 -14.84 12.33
N LYS A 82 9.39 -15.81 13.25
CA LYS A 82 9.25 -15.57 14.71
C LYS A 82 10.48 -14.90 15.35
N LYS A 83 11.61 -14.81 14.63
CA LYS A 83 12.87 -14.20 15.08
C LYS A 83 13.42 -13.29 13.98
N GLY A 84 13.92 -12.10 14.37
CA GLY A 84 14.47 -11.08 13.46
C GLY A 84 13.49 -9.94 13.16
N ASN A 85 13.93 -8.98 12.35
CA ASN A 85 13.09 -7.86 11.90
C ASN A 85 12.01 -8.38 10.93
N GLU A 86 10.77 -7.92 11.12
CA GLU A 86 9.66 -8.23 10.22
C GLU A 86 9.95 -7.76 8.79
N ILE A 87 10.58 -6.59 8.65
CA ILE A 87 11.06 -6.04 7.39
C ILE A 87 12.58 -5.89 7.52
N PRO A 88 13.40 -6.68 6.79
CA PRO A 88 14.84 -6.51 6.77
C PRO A 88 15.26 -5.16 6.16
N ASP A 89 16.38 -4.59 6.61
CA ASP A 89 16.82 -3.24 6.19
C ASP A 89 17.03 -3.08 4.67
N LYS A 90 17.52 -4.13 4.01
CA LYS A 90 17.66 -4.17 2.55
C LYS A 90 16.31 -4.06 1.84
N LEU A 91 15.31 -4.79 2.35
CA LEU A 91 13.95 -4.77 1.81
C LEU A 91 13.28 -3.42 2.09
N LEU A 92 13.47 -2.85 3.28
CA LEU A 92 13.02 -1.50 3.59
C LEU A 92 13.62 -0.44 2.65
N SER A 93 14.91 -0.58 2.32
CA SER A 93 15.58 0.34 1.37
C SER A 93 14.98 0.24 -0.03
N LEU A 94 14.64 -0.98 -0.48
CA LEU A 94 13.95 -1.20 -1.74
C LEU A 94 12.55 -0.57 -1.73
N TYR A 95 11.75 -0.77 -0.66
CA TYR A 95 10.43 -0.14 -0.56
C TYR A 95 10.50 1.39 -0.62
N LYS A 96 11.52 2.01 -0.02
CA LYS A 96 11.71 3.46 -0.11
C LYS A 96 12.03 3.94 -1.52
N ALA A 97 12.81 3.17 -2.29
CA ALA A 97 13.08 3.47 -3.69
C ALA A 97 11.80 3.36 -4.53
N ILE A 98 11.07 2.26 -4.38
CA ILE A 98 9.78 2.04 -5.06
C ILE A 98 8.78 3.15 -4.71
N ALA A 99 8.65 3.48 -3.42
CA ALA A 99 7.75 4.54 -2.96
C ALA A 99 8.11 5.90 -3.57
N LYS A 100 9.39 6.23 -3.67
CA LYS A 100 9.86 7.46 -4.32
C LYS A 100 9.44 7.48 -5.80
N ASP A 101 9.60 6.39 -6.52
CA ASP A 101 9.26 6.34 -7.94
C ASP A 101 7.74 6.44 -8.15
N LEU A 102 6.96 5.62 -7.44
CA LEU A 102 5.49 5.59 -7.52
C LEU A 102 4.87 6.96 -7.18
N LEU A 103 5.32 7.59 -6.09
CA LEU A 103 4.80 8.90 -5.67
C LEU A 103 5.22 10.04 -6.62
N ASN A 104 6.18 9.83 -7.52
CA ASN A 104 6.60 10.82 -8.51
C ASN A 104 6.10 10.51 -9.92
N PHE A 105 5.27 9.48 -10.08
CA PHE A 105 4.63 9.22 -11.37
C PHE A 105 3.77 10.40 -11.81
N THR A 106 4.00 10.83 -13.04
CA THR A 106 3.11 11.74 -13.78
C THR A 106 1.80 11.04 -14.12
N GLU A 107 0.76 11.80 -14.46
CA GLU A 107 -0.51 11.23 -14.90
C GLU A 107 -0.36 10.30 -16.11
N LEU A 108 0.50 10.65 -17.08
CA LEU A 108 0.78 9.80 -18.24
C LEU A 108 1.42 8.46 -17.83
N GLN A 109 2.33 8.49 -16.85
CA GLN A 109 2.92 7.26 -16.31
C GLN A 109 1.88 6.43 -15.58
N LEU A 110 1.03 7.05 -14.74
CA LEU A 110 -0.06 6.33 -14.08
C LEU A 110 -1.00 5.65 -15.06
N GLU A 111 -1.43 6.36 -16.11
CA GLU A 111 -2.27 5.77 -17.16
C GLU A 111 -1.60 4.60 -17.88
N THR A 112 -0.28 4.69 -18.09
CA THR A 112 0.51 3.62 -18.71
C THR A 112 0.56 2.40 -17.79
N GLU A 113 0.87 2.58 -16.51
CA GLU A 113 0.96 1.49 -15.54
C GLU A 113 -0.42 0.85 -15.26
N LEU A 114 -1.49 1.65 -15.23
CA LEU A 114 -2.88 1.16 -15.16
C LEU A 114 -3.22 0.29 -16.38
N ARG A 115 -2.83 0.72 -17.58
CA ARG A 115 -3.06 -0.04 -18.82
C ARG A 115 -2.26 -1.33 -18.87
N ASN A 116 -1.03 -1.30 -18.34
CA ASN A 116 -0.16 -2.47 -18.27
C ASN A 116 -0.59 -3.46 -17.16
N GLY A 117 -1.49 -3.05 -16.26
CA GLY A 117 -1.95 -3.86 -15.14
C GLY A 117 -0.96 -3.92 -13.96
N LEU A 118 0.13 -3.16 -14.03
CA LEU A 118 1.18 -3.10 -13.00
C LEU A 118 0.71 -2.36 -11.73
N ILE A 119 -0.27 -1.47 -11.90
CA ILE A 119 -1.06 -0.90 -10.81
C ILE A 119 -2.55 -0.99 -11.12
N LYS A 120 -3.38 -0.97 -10.09
CA LYS A 120 -4.84 -0.87 -10.19
C LYS A 120 -5.33 0.24 -9.27
N GLU A 121 -6.23 1.08 -9.77
CA GLU A 121 -6.87 2.13 -8.97
C GLU A 121 -8.08 1.54 -8.21
N VAL A 122 -8.13 1.76 -6.91
CA VAL A 122 -9.23 1.33 -6.04
C VAL A 122 -10.14 2.54 -5.83
N ILE A 123 -11.36 2.45 -6.36
CA ILE A 123 -12.35 3.52 -6.31
C ILE A 123 -13.51 3.13 -5.41
N SER A 124 -14.05 4.11 -4.67
CA SER A 124 -15.32 3.92 -3.97
C SER A 124 -16.44 3.95 -5.00
N ASN A 125 -16.88 2.78 -5.46
CA ASN A 125 -18.17 2.67 -6.12
C ASN A 125 -19.23 2.97 -5.05
N GLY A 126 -19.86 4.14 -5.16
CA GLY A 126 -20.90 4.61 -4.23
C GLY A 126 -22.08 3.65 -4.11
#